data_AF-A0A1J7BZG7-F1
#
_entry.id   AF-A0A1J7BZG7-F1
#
_cell.length_a   1.000
_cell.length_b   1.000
_cell.length_c   1.000
_cell.angle_alpha   90.00
_cell.angle_beta   90.00
_cell.angle_gamma   90.00
#
_symmetry.space_group_name_H-M   'P 1'
#
loop_
_entity.id
_entity.type
_entity.pdbx_description
1 polymer ?
#
loop_
_entity_poly.entity_id
_entity_poly.type
_entity_poly.pdbx_seq_one_letter_code
_entity_poly.pdbx_strand_id
1 'polypeptide(L)'
;MISLNMVWPAIYVYDEIWRFWFLVFVTIIIETFTIMAMLKYSLKKAIIASVVGNLISGLVGTFVMMWAMLFWHLVADNFVPHATFDIINWVATYILMCLGSVFLEVLTIKLIFNDTIKKLFIPLLIGNLLTYGFIAYSMISNSREDDKEKRVEQIFYSPTPNNFILLDSTKLQIFTAKTEISYDENDNMVHTNYPLEVLFKKEKPENFQFELRLLGEEYSGGIESERKIIELDNLSDTIHVILEQKNPDPNKGWTAPIITDTIKFIKRTNK
;
A
#
# COMPACT_ATOMS: atom_id res chain seq x y z
N MET A 1 14.33 7.71 23.64
CA MET A 1 13.77 8.35 22.42
C MET A 1 14.45 7.93 21.13
N ILE A 2 15.67 7.38 21.13
CA ILE A 2 16.39 6.98 19.89
C ILE A 2 15.84 5.69 19.25
N SER A 3 15.30 4.75 20.04
CA SER A 3 14.79 3.47 19.51
C SER A 3 13.50 3.56 18.69
N LEU A 4 12.63 4.55 18.92
CA LEU A 4 11.36 4.65 18.18
C LEU A 4 11.59 5.04 16.70
N ASN A 5 12.65 5.79 16.42
CA ASN A 5 13.04 6.20 15.07
C ASN A 5 13.85 5.12 14.32
N MET A 6 14.38 4.12 15.04
CA MET A 6 15.24 3.08 14.45
C MET A 6 14.45 1.92 13.83
N VAL A 7 13.18 1.75 14.24
CA VAL A 7 12.25 0.73 13.71
C VAL A 7 11.62 1.16 12.37
N TRP A 8 11.62 2.46 12.11
CA TRP A 8 10.93 3.12 10.99
C TRP A 8 11.45 2.73 9.59
N PRO A 9 12.78 2.62 9.33
CA PRO A 9 13.27 2.30 7.99
C PRO A 9 12.86 0.91 7.51
N ALA A 10 12.85 -0.07 8.41
CA ALA A 10 12.49 -1.45 8.06
C ALA A 10 10.98 -1.59 7.77
N ILE A 11 10.13 -0.87 8.51
CA ILE A 11 8.68 -0.84 8.26
C ILE A 11 8.38 -0.19 6.91
N TYR A 12 9.03 0.94 6.58
CA TYR A 12 8.84 1.56 5.27
C TYR A 12 9.33 0.68 4.13
N VAL A 13 10.49 0.05 4.26
CA VAL A 13 10.98 -0.87 3.24
C VAL A 13 10.00 -2.03 3.03
N TYR A 14 9.40 -2.56 4.11
CA TYR A 14 8.41 -3.62 4.01
C TYR A 14 7.12 -3.17 3.29
N ASP A 15 6.54 -2.03 3.69
CA ASP A 15 5.34 -1.47 3.07
C ASP A 15 5.57 -1.14 1.58
N GLU A 16 6.73 -0.55 1.28
CA GLU A 16 7.11 -0.18 -0.08
C GLU A 16 7.36 -1.40 -0.97
N ILE A 17 7.94 -2.49 -0.43
CA ILE A 17 8.08 -3.76 -1.17
C ILE A 17 6.70 -4.31 -1.57
N TRP A 18 5.72 -4.30 -0.67
CA TRP A 18 4.38 -4.79 -0.98
C TRP A 18 3.60 -3.89 -1.94
N ARG A 19 3.87 -2.59 -1.94
CA ARG A 19 3.27 -1.65 -2.88
C ARG A 19 3.86 -1.77 -4.29
N PHE A 20 5.12 -2.18 -4.40
CA PHE A 20 5.87 -2.14 -5.67
C PHE A 20 6.41 -3.48 -6.17
N TRP A 21 6.04 -4.61 -5.57
CA TRP A 21 6.53 -5.94 -5.96
C TRP A 21 6.34 -6.26 -7.45
N PHE A 22 5.25 -5.79 -8.07
CA PHE A 22 4.96 -6.03 -9.48
C PHE A 22 5.92 -5.31 -10.42
N LEU A 23 6.60 -4.25 -9.96
CA LEU A 23 7.57 -3.52 -10.75
C LEU A 23 8.78 -4.38 -11.12
N VAL A 24 9.10 -5.40 -10.32
CA VAL A 24 10.19 -6.35 -10.63
C VAL A 24 9.99 -6.99 -12.01
N PHE A 25 8.75 -7.33 -12.39
CA PHE A 25 8.48 -7.90 -13.72
C PHE A 25 8.71 -6.90 -14.83
N VAL A 26 8.32 -5.64 -14.62
CA VAL A 26 8.53 -4.56 -15.58
C VAL A 26 10.02 -4.33 -15.80
N THR A 27 10.80 -4.26 -14.72
CA THR A 27 12.26 -4.14 -14.78
C THR A 27 12.87 -5.29 -15.57
N ILE A 28 12.45 -6.54 -15.28
CA ILE A 28 12.98 -7.72 -15.96
C ILE A 28 12.72 -7.64 -17.47
N ILE A 29 11.52 -7.22 -17.87
CA ILE A 29 11.13 -7.09 -19.28
C ILE A 29 11.97 -6.01 -19.96
N ILE A 30 12.02 -4.79 -19.39
CA ILE A 30 12.78 -3.67 -19.95
C ILE A 30 14.24 -4.04 -20.11
N GLU A 31 14.86 -4.61 -19.09
CA GLU A 31 16.26 -5.00 -19.13
C GLU A 31 16.55 -6.13 -20.08
N THR A 32 15.63 -7.10 -20.21
CA THR A 32 15.78 -8.17 -21.21
C THR A 32 15.91 -7.57 -22.60
N PHE A 33 15.06 -6.61 -22.96
CA PHE A 33 15.13 -5.95 -24.27
C PHE A 33 16.37 -5.08 -24.42
N THR A 34 16.77 -4.33 -23.39
CA THR A 34 17.99 -3.51 -23.44
C THR A 34 19.25 -4.39 -23.61
N ILE A 35 19.34 -5.49 -22.87
CA ILE A 35 20.43 -6.47 -22.99
C ILE A 35 20.43 -7.12 -24.38
N MET A 36 19.26 -7.51 -24.90
CA MET A 36 19.17 -8.07 -26.26
C MET A 36 19.63 -7.08 -27.31
N ALA A 37 19.16 -5.84 -27.25
CA ALA A 37 19.45 -4.80 -28.23
C ALA A 37 20.94 -4.42 -28.23
N MET A 38 21.55 -4.25 -27.05
CA MET A 38 22.89 -3.69 -26.94
C MET A 38 23.99 -4.76 -26.82
N LEU A 39 23.73 -5.86 -26.13
CA LEU A 39 24.70 -6.95 -25.93
C LEU A 39 24.56 -8.08 -26.97
N LYS A 40 23.52 -8.03 -27.81
CA LYS A 40 23.20 -9.06 -28.82
C LYS A 40 23.07 -10.46 -28.22
N TYR A 41 22.62 -10.54 -26.97
CA TYR A 41 22.32 -11.82 -26.32
C TYR A 41 21.10 -12.47 -26.99
N SER A 42 21.12 -13.79 -27.12
CA SER A 42 19.89 -14.54 -27.43
C SER A 42 18.84 -14.29 -26.35
N LEU A 43 17.54 -14.31 -26.70
CA LEU A 43 16.43 -14.09 -25.77
C LEU A 43 16.58 -14.87 -24.45
N LYS A 44 16.89 -16.18 -24.53
CA LYS A 44 17.10 -17.03 -23.35
C LYS A 44 18.22 -16.50 -22.44
N LYS A 45 19.35 -16.11 -23.02
CA LYS A 45 20.49 -15.57 -22.27
C LYS A 45 20.16 -14.21 -21.65
N ALA A 46 19.45 -13.34 -22.38
CA ALA A 46 19.04 -12.03 -21.89
C ALA A 46 18.05 -12.11 -20.73
N ILE A 47 17.05 -13.01 -20.82
CA ILE A 47 16.10 -13.25 -19.73
C ILE A 47 16.85 -13.72 -18.47
N ILE A 48 17.75 -14.70 -18.60
CA ILE A 48 18.52 -15.20 -17.45
C ILE A 48 19.38 -14.08 -16.84
N ALA A 49 20.06 -13.29 -17.68
CA ALA A 49 20.89 -12.18 -17.20
C ALA A 49 20.05 -11.13 -16.46
N SER A 50 18.91 -10.75 -17.02
CA SER A 50 17.98 -9.79 -16.42
C SER A 50 17.40 -10.30 -15.10
N VAL A 51 16.88 -11.53 -15.07
CA VAL A 51 16.30 -12.13 -13.86
C VAL A 51 17.34 -12.22 -12.74
N VAL A 52 18.52 -12.77 -13.04
CA VAL A 52 19.53 -12.99 -11.99
C VAL A 52 20.16 -11.68 -11.54
N GLY A 53 20.40 -10.75 -12.47
CA GLY A 53 20.87 -9.40 -12.15
C GLY A 53 19.93 -8.69 -11.18
N ASN A 54 18.66 -8.54 -11.55
CA ASN A 54 17.65 -7.85 -10.74
C ASN A 54 17.38 -8.55 -9.41
N LEU A 55 17.38 -9.88 -9.38
CA LEU A 55 17.10 -10.62 -8.14
C LEU A 55 18.25 -10.45 -7.15
N ILE A 56 19.51 -10.51 -7.61
CA ILE A 56 20.67 -10.31 -6.73
C ILE A 56 20.81 -8.84 -6.33
N SER A 57 20.68 -7.89 -7.27
CA SER A 57 20.74 -6.46 -6.95
C SER A 57 19.58 -6.03 -6.07
N GLY A 58 18.37 -6.58 -6.27
CA GLY A 58 17.21 -6.34 -5.41
C GLY A 58 17.39 -6.89 -4.00
N LEU A 59 17.85 -8.14 -3.85
CA LEU A 59 18.08 -8.76 -2.53
C LEU A 59 19.21 -8.07 -1.77
N VAL A 60 20.37 -7.94 -2.41
CA VAL A 60 21.55 -7.31 -1.81
C VAL A 60 21.29 -5.83 -1.58
N GLY A 61 20.66 -5.15 -2.55
CA GLY A 61 20.29 -3.74 -2.45
C GLY A 61 19.32 -3.47 -1.31
N THR A 62 18.28 -4.28 -1.14
CA THR A 62 17.34 -4.15 0.00
C THR A 62 18.08 -4.24 1.34
N PHE A 63 18.97 -5.23 1.49
CA PHE A 63 19.73 -5.40 2.72
C PHE A 63 20.75 -4.26 2.95
N VAL A 64 21.51 -3.89 1.91
CA VAL A 64 22.52 -2.83 1.99
C VAL A 64 21.87 -1.48 2.22
N MET A 65 20.75 -1.17 1.57
CA MET A 65 20.04 0.10 1.71
C MET A 65 19.54 0.34 3.13
N MET A 66 19.05 -0.72 3.80
CA MET A 66 18.66 -0.64 5.20
C MET A 66 19.80 -0.13 6.08
N TRP A 67 21.02 -0.63 5.89
CA TRP A 67 22.20 -0.20 6.64
C TRP A 67 22.79 1.11 6.13
N ALA A 68 22.76 1.34 4.82
CA ALA A 68 23.30 2.54 4.18
C ALA A 68 22.54 3.79 4.62
N MET A 69 21.21 3.72 4.73
CA MET A 69 20.40 4.83 5.25
C MET A 69 20.72 5.11 6.71
N LEU A 70 20.84 4.08 7.56
CA LEU A 70 21.24 4.25 8.96
C LEU A 70 22.63 4.91 9.08
N PHE A 71 23.60 4.48 8.28
CA PHE A 71 24.92 5.10 8.26
C PHE A 71 24.87 6.54 7.73
N TRP A 72 24.08 6.78 6.69
CA TRP A 72 23.93 8.11 6.10
C TRP A 72 23.34 9.10 7.10
N HIS A 73 22.31 8.72 7.86
CA HIS A 73 21.80 9.52 8.98
C HIS A 73 22.90 9.88 9.99
N LEU A 74 23.72 8.90 10.39
CA LEU A 74 24.80 9.11 11.36
C LEU A 74 25.88 10.06 10.85
N VAL A 75 26.09 10.16 9.54
CA VAL A 75 27.13 11.00 8.95
C VAL A 75 26.55 12.35 8.52
N ALA A 76 25.51 12.36 7.69
CA ALA A 76 24.99 13.56 7.03
C ALA A 76 24.37 14.57 8.00
N ASP A 77 23.66 14.11 9.04
CA ASP A 77 23.04 15.00 10.04
C ASP A 77 24.08 15.73 10.90
N ASN A 78 25.34 15.27 10.92
CA ASN A 78 26.45 15.98 11.58
C ASN A 78 27.02 17.13 10.73
N PHE A 79 26.82 17.13 9.41
CA PHE A 79 27.40 18.12 8.50
C PHE A 79 26.38 19.11 7.94
N VAL A 80 25.11 18.69 7.80
CA VAL A 80 24.04 19.53 7.24
C VAL A 80 22.81 19.46 8.16
N PRO A 81 22.35 20.60 8.73
CA PRO A 81 21.10 20.63 9.48
C PRO A 81 19.95 20.17 8.58
N HIS A 82 19.13 19.22 9.05
CA HIS A 82 17.99 18.65 8.30
C HIS A 82 18.36 17.84 7.04
N ALA A 83 19.63 17.41 6.89
CA ALA A 83 20.13 16.67 5.72
C ALA A 83 19.23 15.50 5.34
N THR A 84 18.82 14.71 6.34
CA THR A 84 18.02 13.52 6.18
C THR A 84 16.73 13.72 5.37
N PHE A 85 16.03 14.84 5.56
CA PHE A 85 14.69 15.04 4.99
C PHE A 85 14.67 16.10 3.87
N ASP A 86 15.84 16.62 3.49
CA ASP A 86 15.95 17.61 2.42
C ASP A 86 15.93 16.96 1.04
N ILE A 87 15.47 17.69 0.02
CA ILE A 87 15.34 17.23 -1.37
C ILE A 87 16.68 16.75 -1.94
N ILE A 88 17.78 17.35 -1.49
CA ILE A 88 19.14 16.97 -1.89
C ILE A 88 19.43 15.51 -1.49
N ASN A 89 18.97 15.09 -0.30
CA ASN A 89 19.18 13.73 0.16
C ASN A 89 18.32 12.72 -0.61
N TRP A 90 17.07 13.08 -0.92
CA TRP A 90 16.22 12.27 -1.78
C TRP A 90 16.86 12.02 -3.15
N VAL A 91 17.38 13.07 -3.79
CA VAL A 91 18.08 12.97 -5.07
C VAL A 91 19.35 12.14 -4.95
N ALA A 92 20.18 12.38 -3.92
CA ALA A 92 21.41 11.63 -3.71
C ALA A 92 21.14 10.14 -3.46
N THR A 93 20.16 9.82 -2.62
CA THR A 93 19.74 8.45 -2.32
C THR A 93 19.30 7.73 -3.59
N TYR A 94 18.49 8.38 -4.43
CA TYR A 94 18.04 7.81 -5.69
C TYR A 94 19.19 7.52 -6.67
N ILE A 95 20.11 8.48 -6.82
CA ILE A 95 21.30 8.30 -7.67
C ILE A 95 22.16 7.14 -7.16
N LEU A 96 22.38 7.06 -5.85
CA LEU A 96 23.17 5.99 -5.23
C LEU A 96 22.48 4.63 -5.36
N MET A 97 21.16 4.55 -5.21
CA MET A 97 20.38 3.32 -5.44
C MET A 97 20.49 2.84 -6.87
N CYS A 98 20.31 3.74 -7.85
CA CYS A 98 20.39 3.40 -9.27
C CYS A 98 21.80 2.92 -9.64
N LEU A 99 22.84 3.69 -9.29
CA LEU A 99 24.23 3.31 -9.57
C LEU A 99 24.67 2.06 -8.81
N GLY A 100 24.20 1.90 -7.56
CA GLY A 100 24.45 0.73 -6.73
C GLY A 100 23.84 -0.54 -7.32
N SER A 101 22.58 -0.47 -7.79
CA SER A 101 21.90 -1.59 -8.46
C SER A 101 22.65 -2.00 -9.72
N VAL A 102 22.94 -1.05 -10.60
CA VAL A 102 23.70 -1.29 -11.84
C VAL A 102 25.07 -1.90 -11.55
N PHE A 103 25.76 -1.41 -10.52
CA PHE A 103 27.05 -1.98 -10.12
C PHE A 103 26.92 -3.45 -9.70
N LEU A 104 25.94 -3.78 -8.86
CA LEU A 104 25.69 -5.16 -8.41
C LEU A 104 25.28 -6.07 -9.58
N GLU A 105 24.44 -5.59 -10.50
CA GLU A 105 24.05 -6.33 -11.71
C GLU A 105 25.24 -6.59 -12.62
N VAL A 106 26.07 -5.58 -12.87
CA VAL A 106 27.28 -5.71 -13.68
C VAL A 106 28.22 -6.74 -13.09
N LEU A 107 28.43 -6.71 -11.77
CA LEU A 107 29.25 -7.71 -11.08
C LEU A 107 28.64 -9.11 -11.20
N THR A 108 27.34 -9.23 -11.00
CA THR A 108 26.61 -10.50 -11.08
C THR A 108 26.70 -11.12 -12.47
N ILE A 109 26.38 -10.35 -13.52
CA ILE A 109 26.40 -10.80 -14.90
C ILE A 109 27.83 -11.08 -15.35
N LYS A 110 28.81 -10.28 -14.91
CA LYS A 110 30.23 -10.58 -15.13
C LYS A 110 30.61 -11.92 -14.52
N LEU A 111 30.22 -12.21 -13.28
CA LEU A 111 30.57 -13.47 -12.62
C LEU A 111 29.95 -14.70 -13.33
N ILE A 112 28.73 -14.56 -13.87
CA ILE A 112 28.01 -15.66 -14.50
C ILE A 112 28.40 -15.86 -15.97
N PHE A 113 28.54 -14.77 -16.73
CA PHE A 113 28.72 -14.81 -18.18
C PHE A 113 30.11 -14.39 -18.64
N ASN A 114 31.00 -14.00 -17.72
CA ASN A 114 32.39 -13.60 -17.95
C ASN A 114 32.55 -12.45 -18.96
N ASP A 115 31.53 -11.60 -19.11
CA ASP A 115 31.59 -10.39 -19.91
C ASP A 115 32.33 -9.25 -19.20
N THR A 116 32.79 -8.23 -19.93
CA THR A 116 33.56 -7.13 -19.36
C THR A 116 32.68 -6.03 -18.79
N ILE A 117 33.10 -5.41 -17.68
CA ILE A 117 32.40 -4.29 -17.02
C ILE A 117 32.06 -3.18 -18.02
N LYS A 118 33.02 -2.77 -18.86
CA LYS A 118 32.83 -1.71 -19.86
C LYS A 118 31.69 -2.00 -20.84
N LYS A 119 31.48 -3.28 -21.18
CA LYS A 119 30.43 -3.71 -22.10
C LYS A 119 29.07 -3.79 -21.40
N LEU A 120 29.04 -4.23 -20.15
CA LEU A 120 27.82 -4.44 -19.37
C LEU A 120 27.23 -3.16 -18.77
N PHE A 121 28.09 -2.22 -18.38
CA PHE A 121 27.69 -1.06 -17.57
C PHE A 121 26.66 -0.16 -18.26
N ILE A 122 26.90 0.23 -19.53
CA ILE A 122 26.00 1.15 -20.24
C ILE A 122 24.63 0.51 -20.52
N PRO A 123 24.53 -0.73 -21.04
CA PRO A 123 23.22 -1.38 -21.21
C PRO A 123 22.42 -1.52 -19.93
N LEU A 124 23.04 -1.95 -18.83
CA LEU A 124 22.35 -2.12 -17.56
C LEU A 124 21.94 -0.78 -16.95
N LEU A 125 22.80 0.25 -17.06
CA LEU A 125 22.45 1.62 -16.66
C LEU A 125 21.24 2.15 -17.42
N ILE A 126 21.18 1.95 -18.73
CA ILE A 126 20.04 2.38 -19.55
C ILE A 126 18.78 1.59 -19.15
N GLY A 127 18.88 0.28 -18.94
CA GLY A 127 17.76 -0.56 -18.50
C GLY A 127 17.18 -0.11 -17.16
N ASN A 128 18.04 0.12 -16.17
CA ASN A 128 17.66 0.68 -14.87
C ASN A 128 17.02 2.06 -15.03
N LEU A 129 17.64 3.00 -15.76
CA LEU A 129 17.09 4.35 -15.98
C LEU A 129 15.71 4.33 -16.65
N LEU A 130 15.51 3.47 -17.65
CA LEU A 130 14.21 3.31 -18.32
C LEU A 130 13.15 2.78 -17.35
N THR A 131 13.52 1.83 -16.49
CA THR A 131 12.63 1.28 -15.46
C THR A 131 12.22 2.38 -14.49
N TYR A 132 13.19 3.10 -13.93
CA TYR A 132 12.97 4.22 -13.03
C TYR A 132 12.13 5.34 -13.67
N GLY A 133 12.37 5.64 -14.94
CA GLY A 133 11.56 6.59 -15.71
C GLY A 133 10.12 6.12 -15.92
N PHE A 134 9.91 4.83 -16.19
CA PHE A 134 8.58 4.24 -16.28
C PHE A 134 7.83 4.32 -14.95
N ILE A 135 8.50 4.02 -13.84
CA ILE A 135 7.92 4.12 -12.48
C ILE A 135 7.51 5.57 -12.19
N ALA A 136 8.41 6.52 -12.42
CA ALA A 136 8.13 7.94 -12.21
C ALA A 136 6.95 8.41 -13.08
N TYR A 137 6.91 8.00 -14.35
CA TYR A 137 5.80 8.31 -15.24
C TYR A 137 4.47 7.70 -14.76
N SER A 138 4.48 6.43 -14.34
CA SER A 138 3.29 5.75 -13.83
C SER A 138 2.77 6.41 -12.56
N MET A 139 3.65 6.83 -11.65
CA MET A 139 3.26 7.57 -10.45
C MET A 139 2.61 8.90 -10.81
N ILE A 140 3.23 9.68 -11.70
CA ILE A 140 2.69 10.98 -12.14
C ILE A 140 1.35 10.81 -12.87
N SER A 141 1.20 9.77 -13.68
CA SER A 141 -0.04 9.48 -14.40
C SER A 141 -1.17 9.12 -13.45
N ASN A 142 -0.89 8.30 -12.43
CA ASN A 142 -1.89 7.93 -11.42
C ASN A 142 -2.26 9.13 -10.54
N SER A 143 -1.29 9.95 -10.13
CA SER A 143 -1.58 11.19 -9.38
C SER A 143 -2.42 12.18 -10.20
N ARG A 144 -2.29 12.19 -11.53
CA ARG A 144 -3.16 13.00 -12.40
C ARG A 144 -4.58 12.47 -12.51
N GLU A 145 -4.83 11.20 -12.20
CA GLU A 145 -6.20 10.69 -12.07
C GLU A 145 -6.82 11.14 -10.74
N ASP A 146 -6.04 11.18 -9.66
CA ASP A 146 -6.47 11.76 -8.38
C ASP A 146 -6.71 13.29 -8.50
N ASP A 147 -5.88 14.01 -9.28
CA ASP A 147 -6.07 15.44 -9.55
C ASP A 147 -7.33 15.77 -10.40
N LYS A 148 -8.03 14.78 -10.96
CA LYS A 148 -9.34 15.02 -11.59
C LYS A 148 -10.44 15.25 -10.55
N GLU A 149 -10.20 14.93 -9.28
CA GLU A 149 -11.15 15.12 -8.20
C GLU A 149 -11.14 16.59 -7.74
N LYS A 150 -12.10 17.36 -8.24
CA LYS A 150 -12.18 18.80 -7.94
C LYS A 150 -13.02 19.10 -6.70
N ARG A 151 -13.99 18.23 -6.41
CA ARG A 151 -14.90 18.37 -5.28
C ARG A 151 -15.15 17.00 -4.64
N VAL A 152 -14.93 16.93 -3.34
CA VAL A 152 -15.30 15.77 -2.51
C VAL A 152 -16.46 16.18 -1.62
N GLU A 153 -17.56 15.44 -1.67
CA GLU A 153 -18.70 15.60 -0.78
C GLU A 153 -18.73 14.48 0.26
N GLN A 154 -18.82 14.85 1.53
CA GLN A 154 -18.98 13.88 2.62
C GLN A 154 -20.46 13.73 2.96
N ILE A 155 -20.96 12.50 2.88
CA ILE A 155 -22.31 12.13 3.33
C ILE A 155 -22.19 11.41 4.65
N PHE A 156 -22.93 11.89 5.65
CA PHE A 156 -22.98 11.29 6.98
C PHE A 156 -24.27 10.50 7.20
N TYR A 157 -24.17 9.44 7.99
CA TYR A 157 -25.28 8.59 8.38
C TYR A 157 -25.35 8.43 9.90
N SER A 158 -26.54 8.56 10.46
CA SER A 158 -26.81 8.33 11.88
C SER A 158 -27.26 6.89 12.14
N PRO A 159 -26.57 6.13 13.02
CA PRO A 159 -26.99 4.79 13.39
C PRO A 159 -28.24 4.81 14.30
N THR A 160 -29.16 3.88 14.08
CA THR A 160 -30.33 3.63 14.93
C THR A 160 -30.60 2.11 15.01
N PRO A 161 -30.49 1.47 16.19
CA PRO A 161 -29.92 2.01 17.44
C PRO A 161 -28.40 2.24 17.34
N ASN A 162 -27.82 2.95 18.31
CA ASN A 162 -26.40 3.34 18.29
C ASN A 162 -25.59 2.81 19.50
N ASN A 163 -26.24 2.11 20.42
CA ASN A 163 -25.61 1.52 21.60
C ASN A 163 -26.04 0.05 21.72
N PHE A 164 -25.08 -0.82 22.02
CA PHE A 164 -25.27 -2.27 22.07
C PHE A 164 -24.55 -2.86 23.28
N ILE A 165 -25.10 -3.95 23.80
CA ILE A 165 -24.43 -4.81 24.78
C ILE A 165 -24.14 -6.12 24.07
N LEU A 166 -22.85 -6.44 23.92
CA LEU A 166 -22.40 -7.65 23.26
C LEU A 166 -22.65 -8.89 24.15
N LEU A 167 -22.56 -10.09 23.56
CA LEU A 167 -22.77 -11.37 24.25
C LEU A 167 -21.81 -11.57 25.43
N ASP A 168 -20.60 -10.99 25.37
CA ASP A 168 -19.61 -10.99 26.45
C ASP A 168 -19.78 -9.81 27.44
N SER A 169 -20.94 -9.15 27.40
CA SER A 169 -21.31 -7.96 28.17
C SER A 169 -20.49 -6.70 27.87
N THR A 170 -19.66 -6.69 26.82
CA THR A 170 -18.93 -5.49 26.39
C THR A 170 -19.90 -4.47 25.81
N LYS A 171 -19.77 -3.20 26.21
CA LYS A 171 -20.52 -2.10 25.59
C LYS A 171 -19.91 -1.69 24.26
N LEU A 172 -20.75 -1.58 23.23
CA LEU A 172 -20.38 -1.08 21.90
C LEU A 172 -21.23 0.16 21.59
N GLN A 173 -20.58 1.24 21.22
CA GLN A 173 -21.21 2.48 20.78
C GLN A 173 -20.80 2.77 19.33
N ILE A 174 -21.78 2.94 18.46
CA ILE A 174 -21.57 3.34 17.06
C ILE A 174 -21.90 4.82 16.94
N PHE A 175 -20.96 5.63 16.46
CA PHE A 175 -21.11 7.09 16.46
C PHE A 175 -21.80 7.60 15.19
N THR A 176 -21.27 7.18 14.05
CA THR A 176 -21.67 7.64 12.72
C THR A 176 -21.17 6.64 11.70
N ALA A 177 -21.74 6.69 10.50
CA ALA A 177 -21.03 6.26 9.31
C ALA A 177 -20.86 7.45 8.37
N LYS A 178 -19.85 7.40 7.51
CA LYS A 178 -19.66 8.38 6.44
C LYS A 178 -19.21 7.71 5.16
N THR A 179 -19.53 8.33 4.04
CA THR A 179 -19.00 7.98 2.71
C THR A 179 -18.59 9.26 2.01
N GLU A 180 -17.61 9.15 1.13
CA GLU A 180 -17.12 10.27 0.33
C GLU A 180 -17.52 10.05 -1.13
N ILE A 181 -17.97 11.12 -1.79
CA ILE A 181 -18.26 11.13 -3.22
C ILE A 181 -17.32 12.13 -3.87
N SER A 182 -16.52 11.64 -4.82
CA SER A 182 -15.64 12.48 -5.62
C SER A 182 -16.31 12.83 -6.96
N TYR A 183 -16.18 14.10 -7.35
CA TYR A 183 -16.69 14.65 -8.60
C TYR A 183 -15.54 15.12 -9.50
N ASP A 184 -15.68 14.87 -10.81
CA ASP A 184 -14.77 15.36 -11.84
C ASP A 184 -14.99 16.86 -12.16
N GLU A 185 -14.19 17.40 -13.08
CA GLU A 185 -14.31 18.80 -13.52
C GLU A 185 -15.67 19.18 -14.14
N ASN A 186 -16.46 18.19 -14.55
CA ASN A 186 -17.77 18.34 -15.18
C ASN A 186 -18.93 17.98 -14.22
N ASP A 187 -18.67 17.88 -12.91
CA ASP A 187 -19.62 17.44 -11.88
C ASP A 187 -20.16 16.00 -12.07
N ASN A 188 -19.46 15.14 -12.82
CA ASN A 188 -19.77 13.71 -12.87
C ASN A 188 -19.13 12.97 -11.70
N MET A 189 -19.83 11.98 -11.15
CA MET A 189 -19.27 11.10 -10.12
C MET A 189 -18.15 10.25 -10.72
N VAL A 190 -16.98 10.26 -10.07
CA VAL A 190 -15.78 9.56 -10.53
C VAL A 190 -15.82 8.06 -10.19
N HIS A 191 -16.36 7.72 -9.02
CA HIS A 191 -16.38 6.36 -8.48
C HIS A 191 -17.79 5.75 -8.50
N THR A 192 -17.87 4.45 -8.80
CA THR A 192 -19.12 3.68 -8.78
C THR A 192 -19.34 2.93 -7.47
N ASN A 193 -18.31 2.81 -6.62
CA ASN A 193 -18.36 2.15 -5.33
C ASN A 193 -18.18 3.18 -4.22
N TYR A 194 -18.93 3.04 -3.15
CA TYR A 194 -18.98 4.03 -2.07
C TYR A 194 -18.53 3.40 -0.75
N PRO A 195 -17.30 3.65 -0.28
CA PRO A 195 -16.81 3.09 0.97
C PRO A 195 -17.51 3.75 2.15
N LEU A 196 -18.35 2.97 2.85
CA LEU A 196 -19.01 3.38 4.08
C LEU A 196 -18.08 3.10 5.28
N GLU A 197 -17.45 4.16 5.79
CA GLU A 197 -16.67 4.13 7.02
C GLU A 197 -17.60 4.24 8.23
N VAL A 198 -17.80 3.13 8.94
CA VAL A 198 -18.55 3.06 10.19
C VAL A 198 -17.59 3.23 11.37
N LEU A 199 -17.83 4.27 12.18
CA LEU A 199 -17.01 4.60 13.34
C LEU A 199 -17.68 4.12 14.64
N PHE A 200 -16.92 3.42 15.48
CA PHE A 200 -17.43 2.86 16.73
C PHE A 200 -16.37 2.85 17.83
N LYS A 201 -16.83 2.65 19.06
CA LYS A 201 -16.00 2.42 20.24
C LYS A 201 -16.55 1.27 21.05
N LYS A 202 -15.66 0.39 21.48
CA LYS A 202 -15.97 -0.70 22.41
C LYS A 202 -15.24 -0.50 23.73
N GLU A 203 -15.87 -0.93 24.81
CA GLU A 203 -15.31 -0.83 26.17
C GLU A 203 -14.03 -1.67 26.34
N LYS A 204 -13.96 -2.84 25.68
CA LYS A 204 -12.81 -3.75 25.72
C LYS A 204 -12.09 -3.78 24.35
N PRO A 205 -10.98 -3.04 24.16
CA PRO A 205 -10.32 -2.90 22.85
C PRO A 205 -9.75 -4.22 22.30
N GLU A 206 -9.30 -5.12 23.17
CA GLU A 206 -8.60 -6.35 22.77
C GLU A 206 -9.52 -7.50 22.34
N ASN A 207 -10.83 -7.38 22.58
CA ASN A 207 -11.79 -8.43 22.27
C ASN A 207 -12.41 -8.23 20.88
N PHE A 208 -12.09 -9.13 19.96
CA PHE A 208 -12.72 -9.19 18.64
C PHE A 208 -13.89 -10.17 18.67
N GLN A 209 -15.05 -9.67 19.11
CA GLN A 209 -16.25 -10.46 19.39
C GLN A 209 -17.43 -10.13 18.48
N PHE A 210 -17.28 -9.15 17.61
CA PHE A 210 -18.33 -8.73 16.69
C PHE A 210 -17.77 -8.33 15.34
N GLU A 211 -18.65 -8.31 14.35
CA GLU A 211 -18.41 -7.92 12.98
C GLU A 211 -19.62 -7.12 12.48
N LEU A 212 -19.38 -6.25 11.51
CA LEU A 212 -20.42 -5.45 10.87
C LEU A 212 -20.47 -5.80 9.39
N ARG A 213 -21.67 -6.10 8.90
CA ARG A 213 -21.87 -6.53 7.51
C ARG A 213 -23.07 -5.86 6.88
N LEU A 214 -23.03 -5.60 5.58
CA LEU A 214 -24.20 -5.16 4.85
C LEU A 214 -25.28 -6.26 4.86
N LEU A 215 -26.54 -5.86 5.05
CA LEU A 215 -27.66 -6.78 4.99
C LEU A 215 -27.80 -7.37 3.58
N GLY A 216 -27.75 -8.70 3.47
CA GLY A 216 -27.89 -9.43 2.21
C GLY A 216 -26.57 -9.90 1.60
N GLU A 217 -25.42 -9.43 2.08
CA GLU A 217 -24.12 -9.96 1.67
C GLU A 217 -23.74 -11.20 2.47
N GLU A 218 -22.83 -12.04 1.99
CA GLU A 218 -22.31 -13.16 2.80
C GLU A 218 -20.95 -12.84 3.41
N TYR A 219 -20.22 -11.89 2.85
CA TYR A 219 -18.87 -11.55 3.25
C TYR A 219 -18.83 -10.22 4.00
N SER A 220 -18.36 -10.25 5.24
CA SER A 220 -17.89 -9.07 5.94
C SER A 220 -16.38 -8.97 5.73
N GLY A 221 -15.87 -7.85 5.21
CA GLY A 221 -14.43 -7.62 5.12
C GLY A 221 -13.73 -7.62 6.50
N GLY A 222 -12.50 -7.11 6.60
CA GLY A 222 -11.87 -6.89 7.90
C GLY A 222 -12.54 -5.77 8.72
N ILE A 223 -12.51 -5.84 10.05
CA ILE A 223 -12.88 -4.74 10.96
C ILE A 223 -11.64 -4.32 11.75
N GLU A 224 -11.44 -3.01 11.91
CA GLU A 224 -10.32 -2.45 12.64
C GLU A 224 -10.69 -2.18 14.11
N SER A 225 -9.81 -1.56 14.89
CA SER A 225 -10.04 -1.33 16.33
C SER A 225 -11.22 -0.39 16.63
N GLU A 226 -11.41 0.62 15.78
CA GLU A 226 -12.39 1.71 15.98
C GLU A 226 -13.21 2.04 14.72
N ARG A 227 -12.96 1.33 13.62
CA ARG A 227 -13.65 1.56 12.35
C ARG A 227 -13.87 0.29 11.54
N LYS A 228 -14.86 0.34 10.66
CA LYS A 228 -15.16 -0.66 9.64
C LYS A 228 -15.37 0.04 8.30
N ILE A 229 -14.85 -0.53 7.22
CA ILE A 229 -15.18 -0.13 5.86
C ILE A 229 -16.11 -1.19 5.26
N ILE A 230 -17.22 -0.74 4.68
CA ILE A 230 -18.19 -1.56 3.93
C ILE A 230 -18.35 -0.93 2.56
N GLU A 231 -18.11 -1.67 1.49
CA GLU A 231 -18.32 -1.19 0.12
C GLU A 231 -19.82 -1.19 -0.20
N LEU A 232 -20.34 -0.09 -0.73
CA LEU A 232 -21.73 0.01 -1.19
C LEU A 232 -21.77 0.12 -2.71
N ASP A 233 -22.62 -0.70 -3.33
CA ASP A 233 -22.91 -0.61 -4.77
C ASP A 233 -23.71 0.65 -5.13
N ASN A 234 -24.53 1.14 -4.19
CA ASN A 234 -25.42 2.28 -4.42
C ASN A 234 -25.61 3.08 -3.13
N LEU A 235 -25.78 4.40 -3.29
CA LEU A 235 -26.15 5.28 -2.21
C LEU A 235 -27.66 5.27 -1.98
N SER A 236 -28.06 5.01 -0.74
CA SER A 236 -29.44 5.10 -0.29
C SER A 236 -29.58 6.06 0.88
N ASP A 237 -30.81 6.51 1.14
CA ASP A 237 -31.13 7.29 2.33
C ASP A 237 -31.08 6.45 3.62
N THR A 238 -31.14 5.13 3.49
CA THR A 238 -31.07 4.20 4.61
C THR A 238 -30.26 2.97 4.23
N ILE A 239 -29.21 2.71 4.99
CA ILE A 239 -28.34 1.55 4.84
C ILE A 239 -28.58 0.61 6.02
N HIS A 240 -28.74 -0.68 5.73
CA HIS A 240 -28.97 -1.70 6.74
C HIS A 240 -27.68 -2.50 6.96
N VAL A 241 -27.12 -2.40 8.15
CA VAL A 241 -25.92 -3.14 8.55
C VAL A 241 -26.32 -4.07 9.68
N ILE A 242 -25.95 -5.33 9.59
CA ILE A 242 -26.18 -6.29 10.68
C ILE A 242 -24.98 -6.31 11.63
N LEU A 243 -25.27 -6.52 12.90
CA LEU A 243 -24.30 -6.80 13.95
C LEU A 243 -24.23 -8.31 14.15
N GLU A 244 -23.12 -8.89 13.72
CA GLU A 244 -22.81 -10.31 13.93
C GLU A 244 -21.86 -10.44 15.11
N GLN A 245 -22.08 -11.42 15.96
CA GLN A 245 -21.23 -11.69 17.12
C GLN A 245 -20.68 -13.10 17.07
N LYS A 246 -19.43 -13.25 17.51
CA LYS A 246 -18.78 -14.56 17.62
C LYS A 246 -19.61 -15.46 18.53
N ASN A 247 -19.83 -16.69 18.10
CA ASN A 247 -20.50 -17.66 18.95
C ASN A 247 -19.69 -17.88 20.24
N PRO A 248 -20.28 -17.76 21.44
CA PRO A 248 -19.58 -18.01 22.69
C PRO A 248 -19.19 -19.49 22.87
N ASP A 249 -19.82 -20.41 22.13
CA ASP A 249 -19.39 -21.81 22.07
C ASP A 249 -18.01 -21.91 21.40
N PRO A 250 -16.97 -22.37 22.12
CA PRO A 250 -15.61 -22.46 21.59
C PRO A 250 -15.47 -23.42 20.39
N ASN A 251 -16.41 -24.36 20.22
CA ASN A 251 -16.41 -25.28 19.09
C ASN A 251 -16.99 -24.66 17.81
N LYS A 252 -17.75 -23.57 17.94
CA LYS A 252 -18.37 -22.86 16.81
C LYS A 252 -17.63 -21.58 16.49
N GLY A 253 -17.44 -20.69 17.47
CA GLY A 253 -16.80 -19.39 17.26
C GLY A 253 -17.35 -18.63 16.03
N TRP A 254 -16.45 -18.30 15.09
CA TRP A 254 -16.80 -17.60 13.85
C TRP A 254 -17.33 -18.49 12.73
N THR A 255 -17.34 -19.81 12.90
CA THR A 255 -17.93 -20.74 11.88
C THR A 255 -19.46 -20.74 11.90
N ALA A 256 -20.07 -20.26 13.00
CA ALA A 256 -21.50 -20.08 13.13
C ALA A 256 -21.80 -18.81 13.95
N PRO A 257 -21.51 -17.62 13.40
CA PRO A 257 -21.74 -16.36 14.08
C PRO A 257 -23.24 -16.13 14.30
N ILE A 258 -23.55 -15.31 15.31
CA ILE A 258 -24.93 -15.02 15.70
C ILE A 258 -25.24 -13.59 15.28
N ILE A 259 -26.23 -13.41 14.42
CA ILE A 259 -26.79 -12.08 14.12
C ILE A 259 -27.61 -11.66 15.34
N THR A 260 -27.20 -10.60 16.03
CA THR A 260 -27.92 -10.12 17.22
C THR A 260 -28.82 -8.93 16.92
N ASP A 261 -28.40 -8.06 16.00
CA ASP A 261 -29.09 -6.80 15.72
C ASP A 261 -28.97 -6.38 14.26
N THR A 262 -29.87 -5.49 13.84
CA THR A 262 -29.79 -4.76 12.58
C THR A 262 -29.76 -3.26 12.86
N ILE A 263 -28.66 -2.62 12.48
CA ILE A 263 -28.43 -1.19 12.59
C ILE A 263 -28.95 -0.52 11.31
N LYS A 264 -29.81 0.50 11.49
CA LYS A 264 -30.23 1.37 10.39
C LYS A 264 -29.37 2.63 10.40
N PHE A 265 -28.60 2.84 9.35
CA PHE A 265 -27.84 4.05 9.10
C PHE A 265 -28.69 4.98 8.22
N ILE A 266 -29.19 6.07 8.80
CA ILE A 266 -30.07 7.02 8.12
C ILE A 266 -29.26 8.23 7.68
N LYS A 267 -29.33 8.58 6.39
CA LYS A 267 -28.61 9.72 5.80
C LYS A 267 -28.97 11.01 6.53
N ARG A 268 -27.97 11.77 6.95
CA ARG A 268 -28.15 13.10 7.52
C ARG A 268 -28.42 14.07 6.37
N THR A 269 -29.55 14.75 6.42
CA THR A 269 -29.79 15.89 5.54
C THR A 269 -28.95 17.05 6.06
N ASN A 270 -28.04 17.56 5.23
CA ASN A 270 -27.35 18.82 5.53
C ASN A 270 -28.42 19.91 5.66
N LYS A 271 -28.62 20.43 6.87
CA LYS A 271 -29.37 21.66 7.13
C LYS A 271 -28.38 22.76 7.47
#